data_AF-A0A192A7J7-F1
#
_entry.id   AF-A0A192A7J7-F1
#
_cell.length_a   1.000
_cell.length_b   1.000
_cell.length_c   1.000
_cell.angle_alpha   90.00
_cell.angle_beta   90.00
_cell.angle_gamma   90.00
#
_symmetry.space_group_name_H-M   'P 1'
#
loop_
_entity.id
_entity.type
_entity.pdbx_description
1 polymer ?
#
loop_
_entity_poly.entity_id
_entity_poly.type
_entity_poly.pdbx_seq_one_letter_code
_entity_poly.pdbx_strand_id
1 'polypeptide(L)'
;MRLFPAHLREAKGMARRLFDAFTAMELPGNWRNPGTLQPSLQKTQEFMATAMGYAGWRELSRAVQQPHEPVYVDTVDPGSDGQTILFEVVTKLTTLLGLSDGNGSVYDAVTSAGVGYSPRMRQRQLENSTPWGIAIGEPEELVPGIRHVYTASHGGLLLSPQRNSSMPPHLRLPDGAYADSGEFHLVTIAFAEEAEAMESSIRDALHYLGLIDPYDRSLVRALELLNRSRSDQDYFAIHFPTEAALSESDLEEEIIAYLVHCVRTNTLPIRFPGETGDADENERFQAKYDRYSLARWVQTYQGIPTVDGRWPTRPGPWYQHWAWQERLHEADAEQEHRFSPGPRVD
;
A
#
# COMPACT_ATOMS: atom_id res chain seq x y z
N MET A 1 18.30 24.92 12.41
CA MET A 1 19.20 24.61 13.56
C MET A 1 20.32 23.66 13.11
N ARG A 2 21.43 23.46 13.86
CA ARG A 2 22.46 22.44 13.54
C ARG A 2 22.27 21.19 14.40
N LEU A 3 22.29 20.02 13.77
CA LEU A 3 22.30 18.73 14.45
C LEU A 3 23.75 18.26 14.68
N PHE A 4 24.04 17.72 15.86
CA PHE A 4 25.39 17.33 16.27
C PHE A 4 25.42 15.85 16.69
N PRO A 5 25.87 14.94 15.83
CA PRO A 5 26.11 13.55 16.19
C PRO A 5 27.27 13.44 17.18
N ALA A 6 27.17 12.54 18.17
CA ALA A 6 28.18 12.42 19.22
C ALA A 6 29.59 12.08 18.70
N HIS A 7 29.68 11.43 17.53
CA HIS A 7 30.95 11.05 16.93
C HIS A 7 30.86 10.78 15.44
N LEU A 8 32.00 10.90 14.74
CA LEU A 8 32.09 10.68 13.29
C LEU A 8 31.61 9.29 12.83
N ARG A 9 31.78 8.26 13.67
CA ARG A 9 31.31 6.89 13.36
C ARG A 9 29.81 6.85 13.16
N GLU A 10 29.07 7.59 13.97
CA GLU A 10 27.62 7.68 13.91
C GLU A 10 27.15 8.47 12.69
N ALA A 11 27.77 9.62 12.41
CA ALA A 11 27.48 10.37 11.20
C ALA A 11 27.70 9.51 9.93
N LYS A 12 28.79 8.72 9.89
CA LYS A 12 29.04 7.78 8.79
C LYS A 12 27.98 6.68 8.70
N GLY A 13 27.54 6.16 9.85
CA GLY A 13 26.48 5.15 9.93
C GLY A 13 25.14 5.67 9.40
N MET A 14 24.74 6.88 9.77
CA MET A 14 23.52 7.53 9.25
C MET A 14 23.62 7.75 7.74
N ALA A 15 24.75 8.26 7.24
CA ALA A 15 24.93 8.50 5.81
C ALA A 15 24.88 7.21 4.99
N ARG A 16 25.40 6.10 5.53
CA ARG A 16 25.33 4.79 4.89
C ARG A 16 23.90 4.28 4.81
N ARG A 17 23.16 4.30 5.92
CA ARG A 17 21.75 3.88 5.90
C ARG A 17 20.88 4.76 5.02
N LEU A 18 21.16 6.07 4.96
CA LEU A 18 20.46 6.98 4.06
C LEU A 18 20.74 6.64 2.59
N PHE A 19 21.98 6.27 2.27
CA PHE A 19 22.34 5.80 0.94
C PHE A 19 21.60 4.49 0.61
N ASP A 20 21.61 3.52 1.54
CA ASP A 20 20.92 2.25 1.35
C ASP A 20 19.39 2.46 1.17
N ALA A 21 18.79 3.40 1.92
CA ALA A 21 17.37 3.76 1.79
C ALA A 21 17.05 4.45 0.45
N PHE A 22 17.89 5.39 0.00
CA PHE A 22 17.75 5.99 -1.33
C PHE A 22 17.85 4.94 -2.44
N THR A 23 18.72 3.94 -2.26
CA THR A 23 18.84 2.83 -3.20
C THR A 23 17.60 1.94 -3.22
N ALA A 24 17.08 1.58 -2.04
CA ALA A 24 15.89 0.73 -1.92
C ALA A 24 14.63 1.41 -2.46
N MET A 25 14.52 2.73 -2.30
CA MET A 25 13.37 3.53 -2.78
C MET A 25 13.57 4.09 -4.19
N GLU A 26 14.64 3.70 -4.87
CA GLU A 26 15.00 4.17 -6.22
C GLU A 26 15.03 5.70 -6.39
N LEU A 27 15.37 6.43 -5.32
CA LEU A 27 15.41 7.89 -5.36
C LEU A 27 16.58 8.37 -6.24
N PRO A 28 16.32 9.13 -7.32
CA PRO A 28 17.36 9.54 -8.26
C PRO A 28 18.27 10.59 -7.65
N GLY A 29 19.50 10.67 -8.16
CA GLY A 29 20.47 11.68 -7.74
C GLY A 29 20.04 13.12 -8.08
N ASN A 30 19.15 13.28 -9.06
CA ASN A 30 18.49 14.52 -9.43
C ASN A 30 17.19 14.25 -10.19
N TRP A 31 16.02 14.52 -9.60
CA TRP A 31 14.73 14.24 -10.27
C TRP A 31 14.49 15.09 -11.52
N ARG A 32 15.11 16.26 -11.64
CA ARG A 32 15.04 17.10 -12.87
C ARG A 32 15.77 16.46 -14.05
N ASN A 33 16.53 15.39 -13.81
CA ASN A 33 17.13 14.57 -14.84
C ASN A 33 16.96 13.09 -14.45
N PRO A 34 15.81 12.47 -14.76
CA PRO A 34 15.49 11.11 -14.32
C PRO A 34 16.46 10.03 -14.83
N GLY A 35 17.34 10.35 -15.80
CA GLY A 35 18.44 9.48 -16.23
C GLY A 35 19.68 9.54 -15.34
N THR A 36 19.67 10.29 -14.23
CA THR A 36 20.80 10.36 -13.29
C THR A 36 20.80 9.18 -12.35
N LEU A 37 21.95 8.50 -12.27
CA LEU A 37 22.20 7.45 -11.29
C LEU A 37 21.94 7.97 -9.86
N GLN A 38 21.51 7.06 -8.99
CA GLN A 38 21.38 7.30 -7.56
C GLN A 38 22.63 8.00 -7.00
N PRO A 39 22.49 8.89 -6.01
CA PRO A 39 23.63 9.62 -5.47
C PRO A 39 24.64 8.63 -4.86
N SER A 40 25.93 8.81 -5.16
CA SER A 40 26.98 7.99 -4.54
C SER A 40 26.99 8.18 -3.02
N LEU A 41 27.52 7.22 -2.27
CA LEU A 41 27.65 7.35 -0.81
C LEU A 41 28.35 8.66 -0.38
N GLN A 42 29.37 9.10 -1.12
CA GLN A 42 30.04 10.38 -0.87
C GLN A 42 29.07 11.55 -1.07
N LYS A 43 28.27 11.53 -2.14
CA LYS A 43 27.28 12.57 -2.40
C LYS A 43 26.18 12.56 -1.34
N THR A 44 25.75 11.39 -0.88
CA THR A 44 24.80 11.23 0.24
C THR A 44 25.36 11.79 1.54
N GLN A 45 26.65 11.61 1.83
CA GLN A 45 27.31 12.24 2.97
C GLN A 45 27.27 13.78 2.88
N GLU A 46 27.53 14.35 1.70
CA GLU A 46 27.44 15.80 1.47
C GLU A 46 26.01 16.32 1.63
N PHE A 47 25.02 15.61 1.10
CA PHE A 47 23.61 15.95 1.22
C PHE A 47 23.14 15.91 2.67
N MET A 48 23.43 14.82 3.38
CA MET A 48 23.06 14.65 4.78
C MET A 48 23.70 15.76 5.64
N ALA A 49 25.00 16.04 5.46
CA ALA A 49 25.67 17.10 6.19
C ALA A 49 25.05 18.48 5.92
N THR A 50 24.73 18.77 4.65
CA THR A 50 24.07 20.02 4.27
C THR A 50 22.68 20.16 4.91
N ALA A 51 21.91 19.08 4.90
CA ALA A 51 20.59 19.04 5.52
C ALA A 51 20.62 19.23 7.04
N MET A 52 21.66 18.72 7.70
CA MET A 52 21.90 18.90 9.14
C MET A 52 22.42 20.29 9.54
N GLY A 53 22.56 21.22 8.58
CA GLY A 53 22.92 22.62 8.84
C GLY A 53 24.41 22.96 8.67
N TYR A 54 25.19 22.10 8.02
CA TYR A 54 26.59 22.35 7.66
C TYR A 54 26.72 22.78 6.20
N ALA A 55 27.86 23.32 5.80
CA ALA A 55 28.19 23.60 4.40
C ALA A 55 28.49 22.33 3.59
N GLY A 56 28.77 21.21 4.27
CA GLY A 56 29.08 19.92 3.67
C GLY A 56 29.77 18.96 4.64
N TRP A 57 30.10 17.77 4.16
CA TRP A 57 30.64 16.66 4.95
C TRP A 57 31.95 17.01 5.65
N ARG A 58 32.81 17.81 4.99
CA ARG A 58 34.09 18.25 5.55
C ARG A 58 33.91 19.13 6.80
N GLU A 59 32.91 20.02 6.80
CA GLU A 59 32.63 20.87 7.97
C GLU A 59 32.06 20.03 9.11
N LEU A 60 31.05 19.21 8.83
CA LEU A 60 30.46 18.29 9.81
C LEU A 60 31.54 17.41 10.45
N SER A 61 32.38 16.77 9.62
CA SER A 61 33.43 15.86 10.09
C SER A 61 34.44 16.54 11.03
N ARG A 62 34.77 17.81 10.78
CA ARG A 62 35.66 18.58 11.66
C ARG A 62 34.97 18.98 12.96
N ALA A 63 33.71 19.40 12.87
CA ALA A 63 32.93 19.81 14.03
C ALA A 63 32.76 18.66 15.04
N VAL A 64 32.38 17.47 14.56
CA VAL A 64 32.17 16.29 15.44
C VAL A 64 33.45 15.69 16.02
N GLN A 65 34.63 16.11 15.55
CA GLN A 65 35.92 15.70 16.12
C GLN A 65 36.37 16.59 17.29
N GLN A 66 35.78 17.77 17.44
CA GLN A 66 36.01 18.64 18.59
C GLN A 66 35.08 18.26 19.75
N PRO A 67 35.44 18.58 21.02
CA PRO A 67 34.51 18.45 22.14
C PRO A 67 33.24 19.26 21.87
N HIS A 68 32.09 18.61 21.95
CA HIS A 68 30.78 19.21 21.76
C HIS A 68 29.71 18.41 22.50
N GLU A 69 28.57 19.03 22.75
CA GLU A 69 27.38 18.34 23.23
C GLU A 69 26.57 17.82 22.04
N PRO A 70 26.13 16.54 22.03
CA PRO A 70 25.30 16.03 20.96
C PRO A 70 23.93 16.70 20.93
N VAL A 71 23.44 16.99 19.72
CA VAL A 71 22.12 17.59 19.50
C VAL A 71 21.38 16.75 18.47
N TYR A 72 20.30 16.11 18.91
CA TYR A 72 19.43 15.27 18.08
C TYR A 72 18.02 15.83 18.03
N VAL A 73 17.27 15.41 17.01
CA VAL A 73 15.86 15.74 16.81
C VAL A 73 15.02 15.39 18.05
N ASP A 74 15.26 14.23 18.65
CA ASP A 74 14.52 13.68 19.80
C ASP A 74 15.06 14.14 21.17
N THR A 75 16.11 14.97 21.19
CA THR A 75 16.67 15.54 22.43
C THR A 75 16.40 17.03 22.57
N VAL A 76 15.78 17.67 21.57
CA VAL A 76 15.25 19.04 21.70
C VAL A 76 13.89 18.97 22.39
N ASP A 77 13.54 20.00 23.16
CA ASP A 77 12.33 20.07 23.99
C ASP A 77 11.08 19.57 23.20
N PRO A 78 10.26 18.64 23.73
CA PRO A 78 9.22 17.89 22.97
C PRO A 78 8.05 18.72 22.41
N GLY A 79 8.14 20.05 22.40
CA GLY A 79 7.20 20.93 21.71
C GLY A 79 7.36 20.90 20.18
N SER A 80 7.05 22.01 19.52
CA SER A 80 7.09 22.18 18.05
C SER A 80 8.47 22.01 17.41
N ASP A 81 9.55 22.04 18.18
CA ASP A 81 10.89 22.27 17.64
C ASP A 81 11.48 21.00 17.00
N GLY A 82 11.31 19.82 17.62
CA GLY A 82 11.80 18.55 17.07
C GLY A 82 11.18 18.20 15.71
N GLN A 83 9.85 18.29 15.59
CA GLN A 83 9.17 18.07 14.30
C GLN A 83 9.55 19.14 13.26
N THR A 84 9.71 20.40 13.68
CA THR A 84 10.16 21.48 12.79
C THR A 84 11.57 21.19 12.26
N ILE A 85 12.49 20.74 13.12
CA ILE A 85 13.86 20.39 12.72
C ILE A 85 13.86 19.20 11.75
N LEU A 86 13.05 18.17 12.01
CA LEU A 86 12.92 17.04 11.08
C LEU A 86 12.38 17.50 9.72
N PHE A 87 11.35 18.34 9.73
CA PHE A 87 10.77 18.91 8.52
C PHE A 87 11.79 19.77 7.75
N GLU A 88 12.62 20.56 8.44
CA GLU A 88 13.73 21.31 7.83
C GLU A 88 14.76 20.38 7.17
N VAL A 89 15.15 19.28 7.85
CA VAL A 89 16.10 18.29 7.31
C VAL A 89 15.54 17.63 6.06
N VAL A 90 14.29 17.16 6.12
CA VAL A 90 13.61 16.51 4.99
C VAL A 90 13.46 17.48 3.82
N THR A 91 12.97 18.70 4.06
CA THR A 91 12.79 19.72 3.02
C THR A 91 14.12 20.06 2.34
N LYS A 92 15.20 20.22 3.11
CA LYS A 92 16.55 20.45 2.56
C LYS A 92 17.02 19.27 1.70
N LEU A 93 16.85 18.03 2.15
CA LEU A 93 17.23 16.84 1.36
C LEU A 93 16.42 16.74 0.07
N THR A 94 15.11 16.93 0.15
CA THR A 94 14.20 16.98 -1.00
C THR A 94 14.66 18.02 -2.02
N THR A 95 15.01 19.23 -1.56
CA THR A 95 15.56 20.28 -2.43
C THR A 95 16.89 19.87 -3.08
N LEU A 96 17.80 19.24 -2.32
CA LEU A 96 19.11 18.79 -2.81
C LEU A 96 19.00 17.66 -3.85
N LEU A 97 17.95 16.84 -3.75
CA LEU A 97 17.59 15.81 -4.74
C LEU A 97 16.80 16.38 -5.93
N GLY A 98 16.44 17.66 -5.91
CA GLY A 98 15.68 18.33 -6.97
C GLY A 98 14.18 17.95 -7.01
N LEU A 99 13.65 17.45 -5.90
CA LEU A 99 12.24 17.07 -5.71
C LEU A 99 11.39 18.26 -5.24
N SER A 100 10.07 18.17 -5.39
CA SER A 100 9.12 19.12 -4.80
C SER A 100 9.03 18.96 -3.29
N ASP A 101 8.85 20.06 -2.57
CA ASP A 101 8.81 20.09 -1.09
C ASP A 101 7.85 19.04 -0.51
N GLY A 102 8.24 18.44 0.63
CA GLY A 102 7.38 17.50 1.37
C GLY A 102 7.29 16.07 0.81
N ASN A 103 8.26 15.61 0.02
CA ASN A 103 8.25 14.25 -0.54
C ASN A 103 8.26 13.16 0.56
N GLY A 104 7.21 12.33 0.59
CA GLY A 104 7.02 11.26 1.58
C GLY A 104 8.14 10.21 1.56
N SER A 105 8.61 9.80 0.38
CA SER A 105 9.71 8.83 0.26
C SER A 105 11.02 9.37 0.85
N VAL A 106 11.30 10.67 0.72
CA VAL A 106 12.47 11.29 1.39
C VAL A 106 12.26 11.33 2.91
N TYR A 107 11.05 11.61 3.39
CA TYR A 107 10.73 11.55 4.81
C TYR A 107 10.98 10.13 5.37
N ASP A 108 10.50 9.10 4.68
CA ASP A 108 10.68 7.70 5.06
C ASP A 108 12.16 7.29 5.01
N ALA A 109 12.92 7.73 4.01
CA ALA A 109 14.36 7.48 3.93
C ALA A 109 15.13 8.14 5.09
N VAL A 110 14.77 9.37 5.48
CA VAL A 110 15.39 10.10 6.58
C VAL A 110 15.11 9.43 7.93
N THR A 111 13.85 9.06 8.16
CA THR A 111 13.41 8.45 9.43
C THR A 111 13.94 7.02 9.57
N SER A 112 13.88 6.20 8.52
CA SER A 112 14.43 4.84 8.53
C SER A 112 15.95 4.81 8.67
N ALA A 113 16.67 5.76 8.05
CA ALA A 113 18.11 5.89 8.22
C ALA A 113 18.51 6.41 9.60
N GLY A 114 17.54 6.96 10.36
CA GLY A 114 17.76 7.55 11.66
C GLY A 114 18.52 8.86 11.60
N VAL A 115 18.43 9.61 10.48
CA VAL A 115 19.20 10.85 10.29
C VAL A 115 18.74 11.89 11.31
N GLY A 116 19.67 12.35 12.14
CA GLY A 116 19.40 13.36 13.15
C GLY A 116 18.82 12.84 14.47
N TYR A 117 18.44 11.56 14.55
CA TYR A 117 17.96 10.93 15.78
C TYR A 117 19.09 10.45 16.68
N SER A 118 18.87 10.40 17.98
CA SER A 118 19.82 9.89 18.97
C SER A 118 20.09 8.39 18.82
N PRO A 119 21.20 7.86 19.35
CA PRO A 119 21.45 6.41 19.35
C PRO A 119 20.31 5.58 19.93
N ARG A 120 19.67 6.08 21.00
CA ARG A 120 18.54 5.40 21.64
C ARG A 120 17.32 5.37 20.73
N MET A 121 16.98 6.49 20.10
CA MET A 121 15.84 6.54 19.20
C MET A 121 16.06 5.69 17.94
N ARG A 122 17.27 5.72 17.36
CA ARG A 122 17.59 4.85 16.21
C ARG A 122 17.49 3.37 16.53
N GLN A 123 17.91 2.96 17.73
CA GLN A 123 17.75 1.58 18.17
C GLN A 123 16.27 1.20 18.23
N ARG A 124 15.42 2.08 18.79
CA ARG A 124 13.96 1.90 18.81
C ARG A 124 13.35 1.85 17.40
N GLN A 125 13.82 2.69 16.48
CA GLN A 125 13.37 2.66 15.08
C GLN A 125 13.72 1.34 14.39
N LEU A 126 14.94 0.81 14.63
CA LEU A 126 15.33 -0.50 14.10
C LEU A 126 14.45 -1.63 14.63
N GLU A 127 14.11 -1.60 15.92
CA GLU A 127 13.19 -2.55 16.54
C GLU A 127 11.77 -2.46 15.96
N ASN A 128 11.39 -1.28 15.45
CA ASN A 128 10.09 -0.99 14.86
C ASN A 128 10.11 -0.98 13.32
N SER A 129 11.17 -1.46 12.68
CA SER A 129 11.29 -1.44 11.22
C SER A 129 10.35 -2.45 10.58
N THR A 130 9.63 -2.03 9.55
CA THR A 130 8.77 -2.87 8.70
C THR A 130 9.13 -2.70 7.23
N PRO A 131 8.60 -3.53 6.32
CA PRO A 131 8.80 -3.36 4.88
C PRO A 131 8.34 -2.01 4.33
N TRP A 132 7.38 -1.36 4.99
CA TRP A 132 6.79 -0.07 4.58
C TRP A 132 7.39 1.14 5.29
N GLY A 133 8.40 0.93 6.15
CA GLY A 133 9.04 2.00 6.92
C GLY A 133 9.01 1.74 8.42
N ILE A 134 9.13 2.80 9.22
CA ILE A 134 9.12 2.69 10.67
C ILE A 134 7.68 2.66 11.18
N ALA A 135 7.35 1.66 11.98
CA ALA A 135 6.04 1.57 12.63
C ALA A 135 5.80 2.77 13.56
N ILE A 136 4.63 3.38 13.43
CA ILE A 136 4.13 4.42 14.33
C ILE A 136 3.26 3.74 15.39
N GLY A 137 3.71 3.79 16.64
CA GLY A 137 3.03 3.10 17.73
C GLY A 137 3.41 1.62 17.85
N GLU A 138 2.64 0.90 18.65
CA GLU A 138 2.78 -0.56 18.77
C GLU A 138 1.88 -1.22 17.70
N PRO A 139 2.37 -2.26 17.00
CA PRO A 139 1.53 -3.05 16.10
C PRO A 139 0.29 -3.59 16.82
N GLU A 140 -0.87 -3.41 16.21
CA GLU A 140 -2.14 -3.89 16.75
C GLU A 140 -2.35 -5.34 16.34
N GLU A 141 -2.57 -6.24 17.31
CA GLU A 141 -2.93 -7.63 17.00
C GLU A 141 -4.45 -7.74 16.81
N LEU A 142 -4.89 -7.74 15.56
CA LEU A 142 -6.31 -7.86 15.18
C LEU A 142 -6.85 -9.25 15.55
N VAL A 143 -6.10 -10.29 15.19
CA VAL A 143 -6.36 -11.69 15.56
C VAL A 143 -5.03 -12.40 15.80
N PRO A 144 -5.00 -13.53 16.54
CA PRO A 144 -3.75 -14.18 16.91
C PRO A 144 -2.83 -14.45 15.71
N GLY A 145 -1.67 -13.79 15.70
CA GLY A 145 -0.66 -13.90 14.64
C GLY A 145 -0.92 -13.08 13.37
N ILE A 146 -1.89 -12.17 13.35
CA ILE A 146 -2.09 -11.17 12.30
C ILE A 146 -2.09 -9.80 12.96
N ARG A 147 -1.09 -8.98 12.62
CA ARG A 147 -0.92 -7.66 13.22
C ARG A 147 -1.01 -6.57 12.16
N HIS A 148 -1.74 -5.50 12.46
CA HIS A 148 -1.71 -4.28 11.66
C HIS A 148 -0.57 -3.39 12.13
N VAL A 149 0.21 -2.88 11.17
CA VAL A 149 1.25 -1.90 11.42
C VAL A 149 0.92 -0.63 10.64
N TYR A 150 0.83 0.49 11.36
CA TYR A 150 0.76 1.81 10.76
C TYR A 150 2.15 2.38 10.53
N THR A 151 2.35 3.03 9.39
CA THR A 151 3.57 3.80 9.09
C THR A 151 3.18 5.23 8.71
N ALA A 152 4.15 6.10 8.46
CA ALA A 152 3.87 7.48 8.04
C ALA A 152 3.17 7.57 6.66
N SER A 153 3.27 6.52 5.85
CA SER A 153 2.69 6.47 4.51
C SER A 153 1.37 5.68 4.48
N HIS A 154 1.43 4.37 4.75
CA HIS A 154 0.27 3.48 4.66
C HIS A 154 0.35 2.40 5.75
N GLY A 155 1.27 1.45 5.62
CA GLY A 155 1.35 0.30 6.54
C GLY A 155 0.79 -0.98 5.93
N GLY A 156 0.37 -1.92 6.77
CA GLY A 156 -0.16 -3.20 6.32
C GLY A 156 -0.21 -4.28 7.39
N LEU A 157 -0.65 -5.47 6.97
CA LEU A 157 -0.74 -6.66 7.82
C LEU A 157 0.57 -7.44 7.81
N LEU A 158 1.13 -7.69 9.00
CA LEU A 158 2.24 -8.61 9.23
C LEU A 158 1.73 -9.91 9.84
N LEU A 159 1.92 -11.00 9.10
CA LEU A 159 1.56 -12.34 9.56
C LEU A 159 2.70 -12.98 10.33
N SER A 160 2.37 -13.72 11.39
CA SER A 160 3.30 -14.64 12.04
C SER A 160 3.73 -15.73 11.04
N PRO A 161 4.90 -16.37 11.23
CA PRO A 161 5.33 -17.46 10.35
C PRO A 161 4.29 -18.58 10.24
N GLN A 162 3.59 -18.88 11.34
CA GLN A 162 2.52 -19.86 11.37
C GLN A 162 1.32 -19.41 10.52
N ARG A 163 0.84 -18.18 10.69
CA ARG A 163 -0.27 -17.64 9.89
C ARG A 163 0.10 -17.54 8.41
N ASN A 164 1.29 -17.06 8.08
CA ASN A 164 1.74 -16.99 6.69
C ASN A 164 1.86 -18.38 6.07
N SER A 165 2.25 -19.41 6.84
CA SER A 165 2.29 -20.79 6.33
C SER A 165 0.91 -21.37 6.01
N SER A 166 -0.13 -20.90 6.70
CA SER A 166 -1.55 -21.28 6.49
C SER A 166 -2.19 -20.58 5.29
N MET A 167 -1.58 -19.53 4.75
CA MET A 167 -2.07 -18.87 3.53
C MET A 167 -2.09 -19.87 2.36
N PRO A 168 -3.16 -19.91 1.54
CA PRO A 168 -3.15 -20.66 0.29
C PRO A 168 -1.94 -20.25 -0.57
N PRO A 169 -1.21 -21.20 -1.18
CA PRO A 169 0.06 -20.89 -1.83
C PRO A 169 -0.02 -19.74 -2.86
N HIS A 170 -1.09 -19.66 -3.65
CA HIS A 170 -1.29 -18.63 -4.68
C HIS A 170 -1.67 -17.25 -4.12
N LEU A 171 -2.05 -17.15 -2.85
CA LEU A 171 -2.32 -15.88 -2.14
C LEU A 171 -1.16 -15.45 -1.24
N ARG A 172 -0.15 -16.30 -1.05
CA ARG A 172 0.89 -16.12 -0.05
C ARG A 172 2.03 -15.24 -0.56
N LEU A 173 2.39 -14.24 0.22
CA LEU A 173 3.62 -13.47 0.06
C LEU A 173 4.79 -14.10 0.85
N PRO A 174 6.00 -14.16 0.28
CA PRO A 174 7.14 -14.84 0.92
C PRO A 174 7.55 -14.27 2.27
N ASP A 175 7.44 -12.95 2.45
CA ASP A 175 7.84 -12.21 3.65
C ASP A 175 6.73 -12.10 4.70
N GLY A 176 5.48 -12.46 4.34
CA GLY A 176 4.33 -12.36 5.22
C GLY A 176 3.87 -10.93 5.49
N ALA A 177 4.24 -9.98 4.62
CA ALA A 177 3.86 -8.58 4.72
C ALA A 177 2.89 -8.22 3.58
N TYR A 178 1.68 -7.78 3.94
CA TYR A 178 0.59 -7.49 3.01
C TYR A 178 0.18 -6.02 3.18
N ALA A 179 0.45 -5.18 2.19
CA ALA A 179 0.27 -3.73 2.31
C ALA A 179 -1.21 -3.32 2.31
N ASP A 180 -1.51 -2.20 2.97
CA ASP A 180 -2.85 -1.59 2.97
C ASP A 180 -3.26 -1.06 1.59
N SER A 181 -2.30 -0.88 0.68
CA SER A 181 -2.55 -0.51 -0.72
C SER A 181 -3.25 -1.60 -1.54
N GLY A 182 -3.37 -2.82 -1.00
CA GLY A 182 -4.25 -3.83 -1.60
C GLY A 182 -4.01 -5.27 -1.17
N GLU A 183 -2.76 -5.66 -0.90
CA GLU A 183 -2.42 -7.05 -0.61
C GLU A 183 -3.09 -7.57 0.66
N PHE A 184 -3.48 -6.69 1.58
CA PHE A 184 -4.23 -7.08 2.79
C PHE A 184 -5.53 -7.83 2.44
N HIS A 185 -6.17 -7.53 1.30
CA HIS A 185 -7.35 -8.25 0.82
C HIS A 185 -7.09 -9.76 0.59
N LEU A 186 -5.86 -10.15 0.29
CA LEU A 186 -5.48 -11.56 0.16
C LEU A 186 -5.59 -12.28 1.51
N VAL A 187 -5.22 -11.59 2.59
CA VAL A 187 -5.35 -12.08 3.98
C VAL A 187 -6.82 -12.22 4.34
N THR A 188 -7.64 -11.22 4.01
CA THR A 188 -9.11 -11.26 4.20
C THR A 188 -9.74 -12.47 3.51
N ILE A 189 -9.35 -12.80 2.28
CA ILE A 189 -9.87 -13.99 1.59
C ILE A 189 -9.36 -15.29 2.22
N ALA A 190 -8.08 -15.35 2.59
CA ALA A 190 -7.49 -16.56 3.17
C ALA A 190 -8.13 -16.92 4.53
N PHE A 191 -8.43 -15.90 5.33
CA PHE A 191 -9.03 -15.98 6.66
C PHE A 191 -10.41 -15.30 6.69
N ALA A 192 -11.27 -15.64 5.72
CA ALA A 192 -12.60 -15.04 5.59
C ALA A 192 -13.45 -15.16 6.86
N GLU A 193 -13.28 -16.24 7.62
CA GLU A 193 -13.95 -16.43 8.90
C GLU A 193 -13.52 -15.43 10.00
N GLU A 194 -12.36 -14.78 9.83
CA GLU A 194 -11.79 -13.79 10.75
C GLU A 194 -11.93 -12.36 10.22
N ALA A 195 -12.58 -12.16 9.06
CA ALA A 195 -12.64 -10.87 8.37
C ALA A 195 -13.27 -9.75 9.21
N GLU A 196 -14.34 -10.04 9.94
CA GLU A 196 -14.99 -9.08 10.84
C GLU A 196 -14.05 -8.63 11.97
N ALA A 197 -13.31 -9.56 12.58
CA ALA A 197 -12.33 -9.26 13.62
C ALA A 197 -11.10 -8.50 13.09
N MET A 198 -10.81 -8.64 11.79
CA MET A 198 -9.80 -7.84 11.10
C MET A 198 -10.34 -6.51 10.56
N GLU A 199 -11.58 -6.14 10.90
CA GLU A 199 -12.28 -4.94 10.39
C GLU A 199 -12.25 -4.84 8.86
N SER A 200 -12.34 -5.99 8.19
CA SER A 200 -12.18 -6.10 6.74
C SER A 200 -13.43 -6.63 6.04
N SER A 201 -13.70 -6.09 4.84
CA SER A 201 -14.82 -6.46 4.00
C SER A 201 -14.43 -7.55 2.99
N ILE A 202 -15.09 -8.71 3.06
CA ILE A 202 -14.96 -9.77 2.06
C ILE A 202 -15.41 -9.27 0.68
N ARG A 203 -16.45 -8.41 0.61
CA ARG A 203 -16.92 -7.82 -0.64
C ARG A 203 -15.82 -6.96 -1.27
N ASP A 204 -15.15 -6.12 -0.50
CA ASP A 204 -14.07 -5.27 -1.01
C ASP A 204 -12.87 -6.12 -1.45
N ALA A 205 -12.58 -7.20 -0.72
CA ALA A 205 -11.53 -8.13 -1.12
C ALA A 205 -11.84 -8.86 -2.44
N LEU A 206 -13.10 -9.29 -2.65
CA LEU A 206 -13.54 -9.84 -3.93
C LEU A 206 -13.54 -8.79 -5.04
N HIS A 207 -13.84 -7.53 -4.71
CA HIS A 207 -13.75 -6.41 -5.67
C HIS A 207 -12.32 -6.12 -6.09
N TYR A 208 -11.39 -6.08 -5.14
CA TYR A 208 -9.96 -5.90 -5.37
C TYR A 208 -9.42 -6.96 -6.33
N LEU A 209 -9.85 -8.20 -6.16
CA LEU A 209 -9.53 -9.30 -7.07
C LEU A 209 -10.26 -9.21 -8.43
N GLY A 210 -11.22 -8.29 -8.58
CA GLY A 210 -11.99 -8.07 -9.81
C GLY A 210 -13.15 -9.03 -10.01
N LEU A 211 -13.57 -9.78 -8.98
CA LEU A 211 -14.66 -10.76 -9.09
C LEU A 211 -16.04 -10.10 -9.03
N ILE A 212 -16.15 -9.07 -8.22
CA ILE A 212 -17.39 -8.31 -8.07
C ILE A 212 -17.16 -6.83 -8.36
N ASP A 213 -18.13 -6.22 -9.04
CA ASP A 213 -18.22 -4.77 -9.14
C ASP A 213 -19.20 -4.27 -8.06
N PRO A 214 -18.73 -3.61 -6.99
CA PRO A 214 -19.59 -3.05 -5.94
C PRO A 214 -20.39 -1.87 -6.48
N TYR A 215 -19.93 -1.24 -7.57
CA TYR A 215 -20.65 -0.20 -8.26
C TYR A 215 -21.39 -0.83 -9.43
N ASP A 216 -22.63 -1.25 -9.19
CA ASP A 216 -23.52 -1.61 -10.29
C ASP A 216 -23.48 -0.48 -11.34
N ARG A 217 -23.33 -0.80 -12.63
CA ARG A 217 -23.16 0.23 -13.70
C ARG A 217 -24.32 1.24 -13.75
N SER A 218 -25.39 0.99 -13.02
CA SER A 218 -26.47 1.93 -12.70
C SER A 218 -25.98 3.17 -11.92
N LEU A 219 -25.00 3.05 -11.03
CA LEU A 219 -24.43 4.12 -10.21
C LEU A 219 -23.48 5.02 -11.01
N VAL A 220 -22.68 4.45 -11.92
CA VAL A 220 -21.91 5.22 -12.91
C VAL A 220 -22.85 6.00 -13.83
N ARG A 221 -23.97 5.38 -14.26
CA ARG A 221 -25.00 6.07 -15.06
C ARG A 221 -25.74 7.15 -14.27
N ALA A 222 -25.93 6.96 -12.96
CA ALA A 222 -26.47 7.98 -12.07
C ALA A 222 -25.49 9.15 -11.87
N LEU A 223 -24.18 8.87 -11.74
CA LEU A 223 -23.11 9.87 -11.67
C LEU A 223 -22.93 10.61 -13.00
N GLU A 224 -23.09 9.95 -14.14
CA GLU A 224 -23.13 10.57 -15.47
C GLU A 224 -24.36 11.46 -15.67
N LEU A 225 -25.52 11.06 -15.13
CA LEU A 225 -26.74 11.87 -15.11
C LEU A 225 -26.61 13.08 -14.17
N LEU A 226 -25.95 12.92 -13.02
CA LEU A 226 -25.62 14.00 -12.08
C LEU A 226 -24.61 14.99 -12.67
N ASN A 227 -23.59 14.51 -13.40
CA ASN A 227 -22.64 15.37 -14.12
C ASN A 227 -23.29 16.20 -15.25
N ARG A 228 -24.50 15.83 -15.71
CA ARG A 228 -25.30 16.61 -16.66
C ARG A 228 -26.17 17.66 -15.97
N SER A 229 -26.49 17.52 -14.68
CA SER A 229 -27.19 18.54 -13.89
C SER A 229 -26.19 19.45 -13.19
N ARG A 230 -25.72 20.48 -13.89
CA ARG A 230 -24.90 21.54 -13.31
C ARG A 230 -25.69 22.37 -12.29
N SER A 231 -25.50 22.11 -11.01
CA SER A 231 -25.53 23.15 -9.96
C SER A 231 -24.62 22.75 -8.80
N ASP A 232 -23.57 23.54 -8.58
CA ASP A 232 -22.46 23.34 -7.63
C ASP A 232 -22.85 23.41 -6.13
N GLN A 233 -24.12 23.19 -5.77
CA GLN A 233 -24.57 23.30 -4.38
C GLN A 233 -24.92 21.96 -3.70
N ASP A 234 -24.96 20.84 -4.43
CA ASP A 234 -25.35 19.54 -3.86
C ASP A 234 -24.16 18.58 -3.61
N TYR A 235 -22.91 18.99 -3.91
CA TYR A 235 -21.73 18.11 -3.82
C TYR A 235 -21.46 17.57 -2.40
N PHE A 236 -21.94 18.27 -1.36
CA PHE A 236 -21.84 17.85 0.05
C PHE A 236 -23.17 17.45 0.68
N ALA A 237 -24.27 17.44 -0.09
CA ALA A 237 -25.62 17.11 0.38
C ALA A 237 -26.17 15.83 -0.26
N ILE A 238 -25.35 15.05 -0.96
CA ILE A 238 -25.70 13.67 -1.30
C ILE A 238 -25.49 12.86 -0.02
N HIS A 239 -26.59 12.67 0.72
CA HIS A 239 -26.71 11.53 1.59
C HIS A 239 -26.42 10.28 0.74
N PHE A 240 -25.24 9.69 0.90
CA PHE A 240 -25.11 8.26 0.68
C PHE A 240 -26.27 7.63 1.45
N PRO A 241 -27.07 6.73 0.86
CA PRO A 241 -28.10 6.05 1.60
C PRO A 241 -27.47 5.47 2.87
N THR A 242 -27.77 6.11 4.00
CA THR A 242 -27.40 5.69 5.35
C THR A 242 -27.98 4.31 5.54
N GLU A 243 -27.11 3.30 5.66
CA GLU A 243 -27.21 2.04 6.43
C GLU A 243 -28.53 1.26 6.46
N ALA A 244 -29.55 1.59 5.66
CA ALA A 244 -30.91 1.10 5.87
C ALA A 244 -31.57 0.51 4.62
N ALA A 245 -30.81 0.14 3.58
CA ALA A 245 -31.41 -0.38 2.35
C ALA A 245 -30.59 -1.47 1.64
N LEU A 246 -30.11 -2.48 2.36
CA LEU A 246 -29.82 -3.80 1.77
C LEU A 246 -30.14 -4.85 2.85
N SER A 247 -31.36 -5.39 2.86
CA SER A 247 -31.50 -6.73 3.42
C SER A 247 -30.78 -7.65 2.44
N GLU A 248 -29.56 -8.07 2.79
CA GLU A 248 -28.83 -9.08 2.04
C GLU A 248 -29.76 -10.30 1.91
N SER A 249 -30.07 -10.71 0.68
CA SER A 249 -30.78 -11.97 0.50
C SER A 249 -29.83 -13.10 0.86
N ASP A 250 -30.28 -14.16 1.53
CA ASP A 250 -29.47 -15.35 1.86
C ASP A 250 -28.62 -15.85 0.68
N LEU A 251 -29.14 -15.73 -0.55
CA LEU A 251 -28.45 -16.12 -1.78
C LEU A 251 -27.22 -15.26 -2.14
N GLU A 252 -27.20 -13.98 -1.77
CA GLU A 252 -26.02 -13.11 -1.96
C GLU A 252 -24.87 -13.56 -1.07
N GLU A 253 -25.16 -13.83 0.20
CA GLU A 253 -24.17 -14.34 1.16
C GLU A 253 -23.64 -15.71 0.74
N GLU A 254 -24.53 -16.61 0.29
CA GLU A 254 -24.13 -17.91 -0.25
C GLU A 254 -23.18 -17.79 -1.44
N ILE A 255 -23.44 -16.84 -2.35
CA ILE A 255 -22.58 -16.59 -3.52
C ILE A 255 -21.24 -16.01 -3.10
N ILE A 256 -21.22 -15.05 -2.16
CA ILE A 256 -19.97 -14.48 -1.63
C ILE A 256 -19.12 -15.61 -1.01
N ALA A 257 -19.72 -16.45 -0.16
CA ALA A 257 -19.04 -17.57 0.45
C ALA A 257 -18.51 -18.58 -0.60
N TYR A 258 -19.28 -18.82 -1.66
CA TYR A 258 -18.89 -19.67 -2.76
C TYR A 258 -17.70 -19.11 -3.57
N LEU A 259 -17.70 -17.81 -3.89
CA LEU A 259 -16.60 -17.17 -4.60
C LEU A 259 -15.33 -17.18 -3.76
N VAL A 260 -15.43 -16.87 -2.45
CA VAL A 260 -14.32 -17.00 -1.51
C VAL A 260 -13.77 -18.44 -1.52
N HIS A 261 -14.64 -19.45 -1.51
CA HIS A 261 -14.20 -20.85 -1.58
C HIS A 261 -13.44 -21.17 -2.88
N CYS A 262 -13.92 -20.69 -4.02
CA CYS A 262 -13.25 -20.85 -5.31
C CYS A 262 -11.85 -20.21 -5.28
N VAL A 263 -11.75 -18.98 -4.79
CA VAL A 263 -10.46 -18.26 -4.69
C VAL A 263 -9.53 -18.99 -3.72
N ARG A 264 -9.97 -19.38 -2.52
CA ARG A 264 -9.12 -20.08 -1.53
C ARG A 264 -8.60 -21.44 -2.02
N THR A 265 -9.39 -22.17 -2.79
CA THR A 265 -9.00 -23.48 -3.33
C THR A 265 -8.31 -23.39 -4.70
N ASN A 266 -8.15 -22.17 -5.23
CA ASN A 266 -7.66 -21.91 -6.58
C ASN A 266 -8.41 -22.71 -7.66
N THR A 267 -9.73 -22.81 -7.52
CA THR A 267 -10.62 -23.46 -8.49
C THR A 267 -11.52 -22.42 -9.14
N LEU A 268 -12.07 -22.72 -10.32
CA LEU A 268 -12.98 -21.84 -11.03
C LEU A 268 -14.42 -22.06 -10.58
N PRO A 269 -15.31 -21.06 -10.69
CA PRO A 269 -16.71 -21.26 -10.40
C PRO A 269 -17.29 -22.17 -11.50
N ILE A 270 -18.38 -22.90 -11.21
CA ILE A 270 -19.01 -23.78 -12.18
C ILE A 270 -19.46 -23.03 -13.43
N ARG A 271 -19.84 -21.76 -13.23
CA ARG A 271 -20.24 -20.84 -14.29
C ARG A 271 -19.87 -19.39 -13.92
N PHE A 272 -19.26 -18.66 -14.85
CA PHE A 272 -19.14 -17.20 -14.75
C PHE A 272 -20.40 -16.52 -15.29
N PRO A 273 -20.78 -15.33 -14.79
CA PRO A 273 -21.85 -14.56 -15.39
C PRO A 273 -21.54 -14.29 -16.87
N GLY A 274 -22.50 -14.51 -17.77
CA GLY A 274 -22.25 -14.35 -19.22
C GLY A 274 -21.69 -15.58 -19.95
N GLU A 275 -21.23 -16.62 -19.24
CA GLU A 275 -20.99 -17.92 -19.88
C GLU A 275 -22.32 -18.55 -20.30
N THR A 276 -22.46 -18.83 -21.59
CA THR A 276 -23.58 -19.62 -22.13
C THR A 276 -23.30 -21.12 -21.96
N GLY A 277 -24.34 -21.95 -22.03
CA GLY A 277 -24.20 -23.41 -21.89
C GLY A 277 -23.26 -24.04 -22.93
N ASP A 278 -23.14 -23.40 -24.10
CA ASP A 278 -22.31 -23.84 -25.23
C ASP A 278 -21.03 -22.98 -25.39
N ALA A 279 -20.69 -22.15 -24.39
CA ALA A 279 -19.58 -21.22 -24.49
C ALA A 279 -18.27 -21.96 -24.78
N ASP A 280 -17.55 -21.49 -25.80
CA ASP A 280 -16.24 -22.01 -26.17
C ASP A 280 -15.14 -21.58 -25.18
N GLU A 281 -13.92 -22.08 -25.36
CA GLU A 281 -12.80 -21.77 -24.45
C GLU A 281 -12.46 -20.26 -24.41
N ASN A 282 -12.67 -19.53 -25.50
CA ASN A 282 -12.35 -18.11 -25.58
C ASN A 282 -13.44 -17.27 -24.89
N GLU A 283 -14.72 -17.61 -25.04
CA GLU A 283 -15.81 -16.98 -24.29
C GLU A 283 -15.66 -17.21 -22.78
N ARG A 284 -15.28 -18.42 -22.37
CA ARG A 284 -14.98 -18.73 -20.96
C ARG A 284 -13.77 -17.98 -20.45
N PHE A 285 -12.74 -17.85 -21.28
CA PHE A 285 -11.58 -17.05 -20.95
C PHE A 285 -11.98 -15.59 -20.72
N GLN A 286 -12.73 -14.97 -21.64
CA GLN A 286 -13.19 -13.59 -21.49
C GLN A 286 -14.07 -13.41 -20.25
N ALA A 287 -15.03 -14.31 -20.02
CA ALA A 287 -15.91 -14.25 -18.85
C ALA A 287 -15.15 -14.34 -17.51
N LYS A 288 -13.98 -14.98 -17.49
CA LYS A 288 -13.11 -15.00 -16.30
C LYS A 288 -12.52 -13.64 -15.95
N TYR A 289 -12.30 -12.76 -16.94
CA TYR A 289 -11.64 -11.46 -16.75
C TYR A 289 -12.58 -10.26 -16.73
N ASP A 290 -13.85 -10.47 -17.07
CA ASP A 290 -14.90 -9.48 -16.89
C ASP A 290 -15.22 -9.22 -15.42
N ARG A 291 -15.61 -7.99 -15.11
CA ARG A 291 -16.16 -7.61 -13.80
C ARG A 291 -17.68 -7.65 -13.84
N TYR A 292 -18.27 -8.39 -12.93
CA TYR A 292 -19.73 -8.55 -12.83
C TYR A 292 -20.26 -8.01 -11.50
N SER A 293 -21.42 -7.36 -11.53
CA SER A 293 -22.09 -6.99 -10.29
C SER A 293 -22.57 -8.24 -9.54
N LEU A 294 -22.69 -8.13 -8.22
CA LEU A 294 -23.20 -9.24 -7.40
C LEU A 294 -24.60 -9.69 -7.84
N ALA A 295 -25.47 -8.76 -8.24
CA ALA A 295 -26.79 -9.08 -8.79
C ALA A 295 -26.72 -9.99 -10.03
N ARG A 296 -25.69 -9.83 -10.87
CA ARG A 296 -25.50 -10.69 -12.05
C ARG A 296 -24.98 -12.07 -11.68
N TRP A 297 -24.17 -12.18 -10.63
CA TRP A 297 -23.84 -13.46 -10.01
C TRP A 297 -25.10 -14.13 -9.45
N VAL A 298 -25.94 -13.42 -8.68
CA VAL A 298 -27.22 -13.91 -8.17
C VAL A 298 -28.09 -14.46 -9.30
N GLN A 299 -28.29 -13.69 -10.37
CA GLN A 299 -29.06 -14.14 -11.54
C GLN A 299 -28.48 -15.41 -12.18
N THR A 300 -27.15 -15.53 -12.23
CA THR A 300 -26.47 -16.68 -12.83
C THR A 300 -26.69 -17.95 -12.01
N TYR A 301 -26.68 -17.84 -10.69
CA TYR A 301 -26.79 -18.98 -9.76
C TYR A 301 -28.22 -19.27 -9.33
N GLN A 302 -29.16 -18.38 -9.63
CA GLN A 302 -30.58 -18.58 -9.40
C GLN A 302 -31.07 -19.83 -10.15
N GLY A 303 -31.40 -20.88 -9.41
CA GLY A 303 -31.87 -22.16 -9.96
C GLY A 303 -30.77 -23.11 -10.41
N ILE A 304 -29.48 -22.82 -10.19
CA ILE A 304 -28.41 -23.81 -10.32
C ILE A 304 -28.44 -24.72 -9.08
N PRO A 305 -28.63 -26.05 -9.24
CA PRO A 305 -28.68 -26.94 -8.10
C PRO A 305 -27.32 -27.04 -7.41
N THR A 306 -27.35 -27.09 -6.08
CA THR A 306 -26.19 -27.39 -5.25
C THR A 306 -26.04 -28.90 -5.07
N VAL A 307 -24.82 -29.35 -4.81
CA VAL A 307 -24.49 -30.73 -4.41
C VAL A 307 -23.97 -30.66 -2.99
N ASP A 308 -24.57 -31.40 -2.07
CA ASP A 308 -24.24 -31.38 -0.63
C ASP A 308 -24.23 -29.96 -0.02
N GLY A 309 -25.15 -29.10 -0.48
CA GLY A 309 -25.29 -27.72 -0.01
C GLY A 309 -24.28 -26.72 -0.56
N ARG A 310 -23.49 -27.06 -1.59
CA ARG A 310 -22.58 -26.12 -2.28
C ARG A 310 -22.65 -26.26 -3.79
N TRP A 311 -22.36 -25.18 -4.53
CA TRP A 311 -22.15 -25.32 -5.97
C TRP A 311 -20.82 -26.03 -6.23
N PRO A 312 -20.75 -26.95 -7.22
CA PRO A 312 -19.49 -27.55 -7.63
C PRO A 312 -18.50 -26.49 -8.14
N THR A 313 -17.22 -26.83 -8.23
CA THR A 313 -16.19 -25.99 -8.85
C THR A 313 -15.60 -26.68 -10.09
N ARG A 314 -14.90 -25.92 -10.93
CA ARG A 314 -14.18 -26.44 -12.11
C ARG A 314 -12.67 -26.50 -11.84
N PRO A 315 -11.95 -27.48 -12.42
CA PRO A 315 -10.50 -27.50 -12.38
C PRO A 315 -9.91 -26.26 -13.08
N GLY A 316 -8.75 -25.83 -12.60
CA GLY A 316 -7.98 -24.75 -13.21
C GLY A 316 -7.68 -23.65 -12.21
N PRO A 317 -6.49 -23.04 -12.27
CA PRO A 317 -6.16 -21.98 -11.35
C PRO A 317 -7.02 -20.75 -11.65
N TRP A 318 -7.66 -20.22 -10.61
CA TRP A 318 -8.24 -18.89 -10.68
C TRP A 318 -7.13 -17.87 -10.95
N TYR A 319 -6.08 -17.88 -10.13
CA TYR A 319 -4.84 -17.11 -10.35
C TYR A 319 -3.65 -18.06 -10.51
N GLN A 320 -2.79 -17.76 -11.49
CA GLN A 320 -1.43 -18.23 -11.42
C GLN A 320 -0.74 -17.52 -10.24
N HIS A 321 0.13 -18.24 -9.54
CA HIS A 321 0.90 -17.69 -8.42
C HIS A 321 1.57 -16.37 -8.85
N TRP A 322 1.32 -15.28 -8.11
CA TRP A 322 1.82 -13.92 -8.36
C TRP A 322 1.26 -13.15 -9.58
N ALA A 323 0.33 -13.70 -10.36
CA ALA A 323 -0.29 -13.00 -11.50
C ALA A 323 -1.23 -11.83 -11.11
N TRP A 324 -1.39 -11.57 -9.81
CA TRP A 324 -2.08 -10.39 -9.30
C TRP A 324 -1.13 -9.20 -9.10
N GLN A 325 0.17 -9.42 -8.87
CA GLN A 325 1.18 -8.34 -8.78
C GLN A 325 1.41 -7.66 -10.13
N GLU A 326 1.51 -8.45 -11.21
CA GLU A 326 1.62 -7.92 -12.58
C GLU A 326 0.41 -7.04 -12.94
N ARG A 327 -0.78 -7.39 -12.45
CA ARG A 327 -2.01 -6.62 -12.69
C ARG A 327 -2.13 -5.34 -11.86
N LEU A 328 -1.59 -5.29 -10.65
CA LEU A 328 -1.53 -4.04 -9.87
C LEU A 328 -0.65 -3.02 -10.59
N HIS A 329 0.52 -3.46 -11.09
CA HIS A 329 1.40 -2.60 -11.87
C HIS A 329 0.76 -2.12 -13.18
N GLU A 330 -0.06 -2.95 -13.86
CA GLU A 330 -0.81 -2.53 -15.05
C GLU A 330 -1.97 -1.57 -14.71
N ALA A 331 -2.71 -1.79 -13.63
CA ALA A 331 -3.83 -0.93 -13.22
C ALA A 331 -3.37 0.46 -12.74
N ASP A 332 -2.25 0.53 -12.02
CA ASP A 332 -1.61 1.79 -11.61
C ASP A 332 -1.06 2.55 -12.83
N ALA A 333 -0.45 1.83 -13.79
CA ALA A 333 0.02 2.42 -15.04
C ALA A 333 -1.13 2.96 -15.92
N GLU A 334 -2.29 2.30 -15.94
CA GLU A 334 -3.48 2.79 -16.64
C GLU A 334 -4.13 4.01 -15.95
N GLN A 335 -4.08 4.09 -14.61
CA GLN A 335 -4.51 5.28 -13.87
C GLN A 335 -3.57 6.48 -14.11
N GLU A 336 -2.25 6.30 -14.06
CA GLU A 336 -1.27 7.35 -14.35
C GLU A 336 -1.39 7.86 -15.81
N HIS A 337 -1.71 6.98 -16.76
CA HIS A 337 -1.95 7.38 -18.15
C HIS A 337 -3.23 8.19 -18.34
N ARG A 338 -4.26 8.01 -17.49
CA ARG A 338 -5.49 8.81 -17.53
C ARG A 338 -5.35 10.20 -16.90
N PHE A 339 -4.40 10.38 -15.99
CA PHE A 339 -4.14 11.68 -15.33
C PHE A 339 -2.92 12.43 -15.89
N SER A 340 -2.18 11.83 -16.82
CA SER A 340 -1.15 12.55 -17.57
C SER A 340 -1.81 13.56 -18.52
N PRO A 341 -1.55 14.88 -18.38
CA PRO A 341 -2.03 15.85 -19.35
C PRO A 341 -1.37 15.53 -20.69
N GLY A 342 -2.19 15.22 -21.69
CA GLY A 342 -1.72 14.92 -23.04
C GLY A 342 -0.78 16.01 -23.55
N PRO A 343 0.15 15.67 -24.46
CA PRO A 343 1.13 16.62 -24.97
C PRO A 343 0.40 17.83 -25.53
N ARG A 344 0.75 19.02 -25.03
CA ARG A 344 0.35 20.28 -25.66
C ARG A 344 1.00 20.28 -27.04
N VAL A 345 0.16 20.15 -28.05
CA VAL A 345 0.53 20.39 -29.44
C VAL A 345 0.67 21.90 -29.57
N ASP A 346 1.90 22.37 -29.76
CA ASP A 346 2.20 23.75 -30.15
C ASP A 346 1.84 23.99 -31.62
#